data_AF-A0A429X5H4-F1
#
_entry.id   AF-A0A429X5H4-F1
#
_cell.length_a   1.000
_cell.length_b   1.000
_cell.length_c   1.000
_cell.angle_alpha   90.00
_cell.angle_beta   90.00
_cell.angle_gamma   90.00
#
_symmetry.space_group_name_H-M   'P 1'
#
loop_
_entity.id
_entity.type
_entity.pdbx_description
1 polymer ?
#
loop_
_entity_poly.entity_id
_entity_poly.type
_entity_poly.pdbx_seq_one_letter_code
_entity_poly.pdbx_strand_id
1 'polypeptide(L)'
;MYKLEKGSSEVEICRFMLDYKYIGKGLGKESFKEIIEYFKNQKEINTIILMIDKENTIAENLYNSFGLTFTGKIHKEEYYYSLSL
;
A
#
# COMPACT_ATOMS: atom_id res chain seq x y z
N MET A 1 -6.05 6.69 -4.42
CA MET A 1 -5.66 6.80 -5.84
C MET A 1 -4.63 5.74 -6.13
N TYR A 2 -4.72 5.05 -7.27
CA TYR A 2 -3.73 4.08 -7.71
C TYR A 2 -3.35 4.27 -9.18
N LYS A 3 -2.20 3.74 -9.60
CA LYS A 3 -1.69 3.75 -10.96
C LYS A 3 -1.47 2.32 -11.44
N LEU A 4 -1.90 2.04 -12.68
CA LEU A 4 -1.55 0.82 -13.41
C LEU A 4 -0.68 1.22 -14.60
N GLU A 5 0.46 0.56 -14.77
CA GLU A 5 1.28 0.73 -15.97
C GLU A 5 0.86 -0.28 -17.04
N LYS A 6 0.72 0.20 -18.28
CA LYS A 6 0.26 -0.65 -19.39
C LYS A 6 1.26 -1.78 -19.64
N GLY A 7 0.82 -3.02 -19.47
CA GLY A 7 1.67 -4.21 -19.61
C GLY A 7 2.41 -4.62 -18.33
N SER A 8 2.23 -3.91 -17.23
CA SER A 8 2.69 -4.33 -15.90
C SER A 8 1.57 -5.04 -15.16
N SER A 9 1.93 -6.08 -14.40
CA SER A 9 1.04 -6.75 -13.45
C SER A 9 1.10 -6.11 -12.05
N GLU A 10 1.72 -4.93 -11.95
CA GLU A 10 1.91 -4.20 -10.72
C GLU A 10 0.92 -3.03 -10.63
N VAL A 11 0.42 -2.79 -9.41
CA VAL A 11 -0.39 -1.63 -9.09
C VAL A 11 0.28 -0.79 -8.02
N GLU A 12 0.38 0.51 -8.26
CA GLU A 12 0.95 1.45 -7.29
C GLU A 12 -0.17 2.20 -6.57
N ILE A 13 -0.28 2.07 -5.24
CA ILE A 13 -1.19 2.88 -4.43
C ILE A 13 -0.50 4.21 -4.14
N CYS A 14 -0.76 5.21 -4.97
CA CYS A 14 -0.12 6.53 -4.85
C CYS A 14 -0.61 7.31 -3.62
N ARG A 15 -1.88 7.17 -3.23
CA ARG A 15 -2.47 7.90 -2.09
C ARG A 15 -3.54 7.08 -1.38
N PHE A 16 -3.28 6.79 -0.11
CA PHE A 16 -4.24 6.27 0.86
C PHE A 16 -4.12 7.12 2.12
N MET A 17 -5.16 7.89 2.41
CA MET A 17 -5.18 8.85 3.52
C MET A 17 -6.50 8.70 4.24
N LEU A 18 -6.44 8.75 5.56
CA LEU A 18 -7.60 8.83 6.43
C LEU A 18 -7.57 10.20 7.10
N ASP A 19 -8.73 10.84 7.20
CA ASP A 19 -8.84 12.07 7.98
C ASP A 19 -8.41 11.80 9.43
N TYR A 20 -7.62 12.72 9.99
CA TYR A 20 -6.98 12.58 11.30
C TYR A 20 -7.99 12.29 12.44
N LYS A 21 -9.25 12.71 12.30
CA LYS A 21 -10.34 12.47 13.27
C LYS A 21 -10.75 10.99 13.35
N TYR A 22 -10.30 10.17 12.39
CA TYR A 22 -10.67 8.76 12.24
C TYR A 22 -9.48 7.80 12.40
N ILE A 23 -8.26 8.32 12.54
CA ILE A 23 -7.06 7.51 12.84
C ILE A 23 -7.20 6.87 14.23
N GLY A 24 -6.66 5.66 14.39
CA GLY A 24 -6.70 4.90 15.65
C GLY A 24 -8.00 4.15 15.91
N LYS A 25 -8.99 4.24 15.01
CA LYS A 25 -10.30 3.55 15.13
C LYS A 25 -10.39 2.24 14.35
N GLY A 26 -9.28 1.73 13.83
CA GLY A 26 -9.26 0.52 12.98
C GLY A 26 -9.69 0.75 11.52
N LEU A 27 -10.30 1.89 11.19
CA LEU A 27 -10.83 2.19 9.86
C LEU A 27 -9.78 2.13 8.73
N GLY A 28 -8.54 2.53 9.00
CA GLY A 28 -7.45 2.41 8.02
C GLY A 28 -7.14 0.95 7.68
N LYS A 29 -7.20 0.06 8.67
CA LYS A 29 -7.00 -1.38 8.49
C LYS A 29 -8.16 -2.01 7.72
N GLU A 30 -9.40 -1.72 8.12
CA GLU A 30 -10.59 -2.23 7.44
C GLU A 30 -10.63 -1.79 5.98
N SER A 31 -10.43 -0.49 5.71
CA SER A 31 -10.44 0.04 4.35
C SER A 31 -9.32 -0.53 3.49
N PHE A 32 -8.11 -0.69 4.04
CA PHE A 32 -6.98 -1.23 3.28
C PHE A 32 -7.14 -2.72 2.96
N LYS A 33 -7.78 -3.48 3.85
CA LYS A 33 -8.15 -4.88 3.58
C LYS A 33 -9.03 -4.98 2.34
N GLU A 34 -10.07 -4.17 2.25
CA GLU A 34 -10.98 -4.16 1.10
C GLU A 34 -10.26 -3.76 -0.20
N ILE A 35 -9.27 -2.86 -0.12
CA ILE A 35 -8.43 -2.50 -1.28
C ILE A 35 -7.60 -3.70 -1.76
N ILE A 36 -6.99 -4.47 -0.85
CA ILE A 36 -6.23 -5.67 -1.20
C ILE A 36 -7.16 -6.70 -1.86
N GLU A 37 -8.32 -6.96 -1.27
CA GLU A 37 -9.30 -7.91 -1.83
C GLU A 37 -9.82 -7.46 -3.20
N TYR A 38 -10.01 -6.15 -3.40
CA TYR A 38 -10.32 -5.60 -4.72
C TYR A 38 -9.24 -5.95 -5.76
N PHE A 39 -7.96 -5.79 -5.42
CA PHE A 39 -6.85 -6.08 -6.36
C PHE A 39 -6.64 -7.58 -6.58
N LYS A 40 -6.81 -8.42 -5.55
CA LYS A 40 -6.75 -9.90 -5.71
C LYS A 40 -7.77 -10.43 -6.71
N ASN A 41 -8.92 -9.77 -6.83
CA ASN A 41 -9.97 -10.15 -7.77
C ASN A 41 -9.66 -9.73 -9.23
N GLN A 42 -8.63 -8.92 -9.46
CA GLN A 42 -8.16 -8.53 -10.80
C GLN A 42 -7.07 -9.52 -11.25
N LYS A 43 -7.37 -10.34 -12.27
CA LYS A 43 -6.46 -11.43 -12.71
C LYS A 43 -5.12 -10.95 -13.23
N GLU A 44 -5.05 -9.72 -13.73
CA GLU A 44 -3.84 -9.12 -14.26
C GLU A 44 -2.90 -8.54 -13.19
N ILE A 45 -3.35 -8.38 -11.94
CA ILE A 45 -2.56 -7.77 -10.87
C ILE A 45 -1.99 -8.85 -9.96
N ASN A 46 -0.66 -8.90 -9.82
CA ASN A 46 0.03 -9.83 -8.93
C ASN A 46 0.85 -9.13 -7.83
N THR A 47 1.03 -7.80 -7.93
CA THR A 47 1.88 -7.07 -7.00
C THR A 47 1.28 -5.70 -6.68
N ILE A 48 1.18 -5.37 -5.40
CA ILE A 48 0.87 -4.02 -4.91
C ILE A 48 2.17 -3.35 -4.49
N ILE A 49 2.36 -2.09 -4.89
CA ILE A 49 3.50 -1.27 -4.52
C ILE A 49 2.99 0.01 -3.85
N LEU A 50 3.68 0.45 -2.81
CA LEU A 50 3.49 1.77 -2.24
C LEU A 50 4.79 2.32 -1.67
N MET A 51 4.76 3.62 -1.39
CA MET A 51 5.86 4.39 -0.86
C MET A 51 5.49 4.90 0.53
N ILE A 52 6.42 4.79 1.46
CA ILE A 52 6.26 5.28 2.83
C ILE A 52 7.40 6.24 3.13
N ASP A 53 7.06 7.38 3.72
CA ASP A 53 8.04 8.21 4.41
C ASP A 53 8.57 7.45 5.64
N LYS A 54 9.89 7.47 5.87
CA LYS A 54 10.54 6.78 7.00
C LYS A 54 9.95 7.15 8.35
N GLU A 55 9.48 8.39 8.51
CA GLU A 55 8.93 8.87 9.77
C GLU A 55 7.49 8.41 10.01
N ASN A 56 6.80 7.92 8.97
CA ASN A 56 5.41 7.47 9.05
C ASN A 56 5.28 6.03 9.55
N THR A 57 5.71 5.84 10.80
CA THR A 57 5.66 4.54 11.49
C THR A 57 4.24 3.97 11.62
N ILE A 58 3.20 4.81 11.63
CA ILE A 58 1.80 4.36 11.64
C ILE A 58 1.47 3.63 10.34
N ALA A 59 1.82 4.23 9.20
CA ALA A 59 1.59 3.62 7.89
C ALA A 59 2.46 2.38 7.69
N GLU A 60 3.73 2.43 8.09
CA GLU A 60 4.63 1.26 8.07
C GLU A 60 4.05 0.08 8.85
N ASN A 61 3.61 0.29 10.09
CA ASN A 61 2.99 -0.76 10.90
C ASN A 61 1.70 -1.30 10.27
N LEU A 62 0.86 -0.41 9.72
CA LEU A 62 -0.37 -0.81 9.04
C LEU A 62 -0.05 -1.73 7.85
N TYR A 63 0.83 -1.30 6.96
CA TYR A 63 1.13 -2.04 5.74
C TYR A 63 1.91 -3.34 6.02
N ASN A 64 2.86 -3.33 6.96
CA ASN A 64 3.53 -4.55 7.41
C ASN A 64 2.54 -5.58 7.98
N SER A 65 1.46 -5.14 8.63
CA SER A 65 0.42 -6.04 9.14
C SER A 65 -0.36 -6.78 8.05
N PHE A 66 -0.29 -6.32 6.79
CA PHE A 66 -0.85 -6.97 5.62
C PHE A 66 0.20 -7.75 4.80
N GLY A 67 1.44 -7.85 5.31
CA GLY A 67 2.52 -8.57 4.64
C GLY A 67 3.27 -7.76 3.59
N LEU A 68 3.08 -6.43 3.53
CA LEU A 68 3.97 -5.60 2.72
C LEU A 68 5.38 -5.65 3.32
N THR A 69 6.38 -5.76 2.46
CA THR A 69 7.79 -5.80 2.86
C THR A 69 8.60 -4.74 2.14
N PHE A 70 9.58 -4.17 2.85
CA PHE A 70 10.51 -3.22 2.25
C PHE A 70 11.32 -3.89 1.13
N THR A 71 11.31 -3.27 -0.04
CA THR A 71 11.94 -3.81 -1.26
C THR A 71 13.46 -3.60 -1.32
N GLY A 72 14.03 -2.83 -0.38
CA GLY A 72 15.42 -2.36 -0.46
C GLY A 72 15.59 -1.08 -1.28
N LYS A 73 14.55 -0.62 -1.99
CA LYS A 73 14.60 0.58 -2.83
C LYS A 73 14.16 1.83 -2.06
N ILE A 74 14.97 2.88 -2.15
CA ILE A 74 14.67 4.22 -1.63
C ILE A 74 14.79 5.21 -2.80
N HIS A 75 13.82 6.10 -2.96
CA HIS A 75 13.89 7.19 -3.94
C HIS A 75 13.28 8.45 -3.35
N LYS A 76 14.00 9.57 -3.40
CA LYS A 76 13.53 10.86 -2.86
C LYS A 76 12.99 10.74 -1.42
N GLU A 77 13.75 10.04 -0.57
CA GLU A 77 13.41 9.80 0.84
C GLU A 77 12.18 8.90 1.07
N GLU A 78 11.55 8.40 0.01
CA GLU A 78 10.46 7.43 0.09
C GLU A 78 10.95 5.99 -0.03
N TYR A 79 10.46 5.15 0.88
CA TYR A 79 10.81 3.74 1.00
C TYR A 79 9.75 2.90 0.27
N TYR A 80 10.19 2.08 -0.68
CA TYR A 80 9.29 1.26 -1.47
C TYR A 80 8.97 -0.05 -0.76
N TYR A 81 7.70 -0.31 -0.59
CA TYR A 81 7.15 -1.55 -0.04
C TYR A 81 6.33 -2.27 -1.10
N SER A 82 6.36 -3.60 -1.09
CA SER A 82 5.55 -4.41 -1.98
C SER A 82 4.86 -5.57 -1.27
N LEU A 83 3.73 -6.00 -1.84
CA LEU A 83 3.01 -7.23 -1.49
C LEU A 83 2.72 -8.00 -2.77
N SER A 84 3.10 -9.27 -2.81
CA SER A 84 2.65 -10.21 -3.84
C SER A 84 1.27 -10.77 -3.47
N LEU A 85 0.33 -10.76 -4.42
CA LEU A 85 -1.07 -11.14 -4.25
C LEU A 85 -1.34 -12.62 -4.52
#